data_AF-A0A5S4EHL4-F1
#
_entry.id   AF-A0A5S4EHL4-F1
#
_cell.length_a   1.000
_cell.length_b   1.000
_cell.length_c   1.000
_cell.angle_alpha   90.00
_cell.angle_beta   90.00
_cell.angle_gamma   90.00
#
_symmetry.space_group_name_H-M   'P 1'
#
loop_
_entity.id
_entity.type
_entity.pdbx_description
1 polymer ?
#
loop_
_entity_poly.entity_id
_entity_poly.type
_entity_poly.pdbx_seq_one_letter_code
_entity_poly.pdbx_strand_id
1 'polypeptide(L)' 'MRDILTPIGEPTSPPGLMPARALPLWERLDATLSEDDPQAQPAPEYEFDRRIAW' A
#
# COMPACT_ATOMS: atom_id res chain seq x y z
N MET A 1 -16.03 -9.01 17.96
CA MET A 1 -16.17 -7.82 17.09
C MET A 1 -16.86 -8.17 15.78
N ARG A 2 -18.09 -8.71 15.82
CA ARG A 2 -18.93 -8.92 14.63
C ARG A 2 -20.36 -8.43 14.84
N ASP A 3 -20.76 -8.27 16.10
CA ASP A 3 -22.05 -7.70 16.52
C ASP A 3 -22.28 -6.25 16.05
N ILE A 4 -21.20 -5.53 15.68
CA ILE A 4 -21.32 -4.18 15.11
C ILE A 4 -21.91 -4.17 13.69
N LEU A 5 -21.82 -5.28 12.96
CA LEU A 5 -22.25 -5.39 11.56
C LEU A 5 -23.71 -5.83 11.45
N THR A 6 -24.25 -6.49 12.47
CA THR A 6 -25.64 -7.01 12.52
C THR A 6 -26.70 -5.93 12.28
N PRO A 7 -26.61 -4.71 12.85
CA PRO A 7 -27.61 -3.67 12.62
C PRO A 7 -27.57 -3.06 11.22
N ILE A 8 -26.42 -3.11 10.55
CA ILE A 8 -26.17 -2.49 9.24
C ILE A 8 -26.54 -3.43 8.09
N GLY A 9 -26.80 -4.71 8.39
CA GLY A 9 -27.10 -5.74 7.40
C GLY A 9 -25.90 -6.13 6.52
N GLU A 10 -24.68 -5.72 6.89
CA GLU A 10 -23.49 -6.07 6.14
C GLU A 10 -23.07 -7.53 6.39
N PRO A 11 -22.60 -8.22 5.34
CA PRO A 11 -22.04 -9.54 5.51
C PRO A 11 -20.81 -9.48 6.42
N THR A 12 -20.76 -10.39 7.40
CA THR A 12 -19.58 -10.52 8.27
C THR A 12 -18.36 -11.10 7.53
N SER A 13 -18.58 -11.64 6.33
CA SER A 13 -17.50 -12.07 5.45
C SER A 13 -16.95 -10.85 4.71
N PRO A 14 -15.62 -10.70 4.60
CA PRO A 14 -15.04 -9.73 3.69
C PRO A 14 -15.53 -10.00 2.26
N PRO A 15 -15.64 -8.96 1.42
CA PRO A 15 -15.94 -9.16 0.01
C PRO A 15 -14.85 -10.02 -0.63
N GLY A 16 -15.27 -10.90 -1.56
CA GLY A 16 -14.32 -11.73 -2.29
C GLY A 16 -13.30 -10.86 -3.01
N LEU A 17 -12.01 -11.05 -2.71
CA LEU A 17 -10.94 -10.36 -3.40
C LEU A 17 -10.92 -10.86 -4.85
N MET A 18 -11.25 -9.98 -5.80
CA MET A 18 -11.01 -10.26 -7.20
C MET A 18 -9.51 -10.14 -7.47
N PRO A 19 -8.91 -11.07 -8.23
CA PRO A 19 -7.54 -10.90 -8.69
C PRO A 19 -7.41 -9.55 -9.41
N ALA A 20 -6.34 -8.82 -9.11
CA ALA A 20 -6.00 -7.63 -9.88
C ALA A 20 -5.91 -8.04 -11.35
N ARG A 21 -6.67 -7.37 -12.23
CA ARG A 21 -6.76 -7.74 -13.65
C ARG A 21 -5.44 -7.55 -14.40
N ALA A 22 -4.48 -6.87 -13.79
CA ALA A 22 -3.14 -6.64 -14.32
C ALA A 22 -2.15 -6.54 -13.15
N LEU A 23 -0.89 -6.79 -13.49
CA LEU A 23 0.28 -6.45 -12.68
C LEU A 23 0.18 -4.98 -12.21
N PRO A 24 0.37 -4.67 -10.92
CA PRO A 24 0.35 -3.30 -10.44
C PRO A 24 1.35 -2.42 -11.19
N LEU A 25 1.00 -1.14 -11.30
CA LEU A 25 1.72 -0.17 -12.14
C LEU A 25 3.20 -0.03 -11.78
N TRP A 26 3.61 -0.30 -10.53
CA TRP A 26 5.00 -0.21 -10.09
C TRP A 26 5.91 -1.29 -10.71
N GLU A 27 5.36 -2.44 -11.12
CA GLU A 27 6.12 -3.49 -11.83
C GLU A 27 6.40 -3.09 -13.28
N ARG A 28 5.60 -2.17 -13.85
CA ARG A 28 5.89 -1.58 -15.17
C ARG A 28 6.84 -0.40 -15.08
N LEU A 29 6.88 0.29 -13.93
CA LEU A 29 7.83 1.37 -13.68
C LEU A 29 9.25 0.81 -13.53
N ASP A 30 9.45 -0.34 -12.87
CA ASP A 30 10.74 -1.01 -12.73
C ASP A 30 11.40 -1.32 -14.09
N ALA A 31 10.61 -1.70 -15.10
CA ALA A 31 11.10 -1.94 -16.47
C ALA A 31 11.55 -0.68 -17.21
N THR A 32 11.10 0.51 -16.77
CA THR A 32 11.52 1.83 -17.28
C THR A 32 12.52 2.54 -16.37
N LEU A 33 12.72 2.05 -15.14
CA LEU A 33 13.56 2.63 -14.10
C LEU A 33 14.94 1.97 -14.09
N SER A 34 15.53 1.80 -15.27
CA SER A 34 16.98 1.60 -15.32
C SER A 34 17.58 2.99 -15.12
N GLU A 35 18.27 3.20 -13.99
CA GLU A 35 19.07 4.38 -13.64
C GLU A 35 18.37 5.54 -12.91
N ASP A 36 17.42 5.27 -12.00
CA ASP A 36 17.22 6.21 -10.87
C ASP A 36 18.28 5.89 -9.81
N ASP A 37 19.40 6.62 -9.83
CA ASP A 37 20.39 6.54 -8.77
C ASP A 37 19.69 6.92 -7.45
N PRO A 38 19.56 6.00 -6.48
CA PRO A 38 18.90 6.31 -5.21
C PRO A 38 19.65 7.40 -4.43
N GLN A 39 20.87 7.76 -4.84
CA GLN A 39 21.66 8.87 -4.30
C GLN A 39 21.33 10.23 -4.96
N ALA A 40 20.63 10.27 -6.10
CA ALA A 40 20.22 11.50 -6.78
C ALA A 40 19.02 12.19 -6.13
N GLN A 41 18.27 11.46 -5.30
CA GLN A 41 17.17 12.02 -4.52
C GLN A 41 17.74 12.74 -3.27
N PRO A 42 17.43 14.03 -3.09
CA PRO A 42 17.90 14.78 -1.93
C PRO A 42 17.38 14.13 -0.65
N ALA A 43 18.18 14.21 0.41
CA ALA A 43 17.71 13.80 1.73
C ALA A 43 16.46 14.62 2.08
N PRO A 44 15.38 13.98 2.56
CA PRO A 44 14.17 14.70 2.92
C PRO A 44 14.48 15.80 3.93
N GLU A 45 13.91 16.98 3.73
CA GLU A 45 14.14 18.16 4.60
C GLU A 45 13.45 18.05 5.96
N TYR A 46 12.85 16.90 6.27
CA TYR A 46 12.18 16.60 7.53
C TYR A 46 12.83 15.41 8.23
N GLU A 47 12.91 15.48 9.56
CA GLU A 47 13.35 14.35 10.37
C GLU A 47 12.26 13.29 10.40
N PHE A 48 12.59 12.08 9.94
CA PHE A 48 11.68 10.95 10.06
C PHE A 48 11.49 10.62 11.55
N ASP A 49 10.26 10.79 12.04
CA ASP A 49 9.94 10.49 13.43
C ASP A 49 10.05 8.97 13.67
N ARG A 50 11.20 8.57 14.24
CA ARG A 50 11.57 7.18 14.50
C ARG A 50 10.87 6.60 15.74
N ARG A 51 9.80 7.23 16.24
CA ARG A 51 9.04 6.78 17.43
C ARG A 51 8.11 5.59 17.17
N ILE A 52 7.99 5.11 15.93
CA ILE A 52 7.26 3.87 15.65
C ILE A 52 8.16 2.68 16.00
N ALA A 53 8.00 2.17 17.21
CA ALA A 53 8.49 0.86 17.61
C ALA A 53 7.53 -0.22 17.07
N TRP A 54 8.08 -1.18 16.34
CA TRP A 54 7.38 -2.36 15.84
C TRP A 54 7.22 -3.42 16.93
#